data_AF-A0AAN9Q3U0-F1
#
_entry.id   AF-A0AAN9Q3U0-F1
#
_cell.length_a   1.000
_cell.length_b   1.000
_cell.length_c   1.000
_cell.angle_alpha   90.00
_cell.angle_beta   90.00
_cell.angle_gamma   90.00
#
_symmetry.space_group_name_H-M   'P 1'
#
loop_
_entity.id
_entity.type
_entity.pdbx_description
1 polymer ?
#
loop_
_entity_poly.entity_id
_entity_poly.type
_entity_poly.pdbx_seq_one_letter_code
_entity_poly.pdbx_strand_id
1 'polypeptide(L)'
;MSKTNVRRHVLEKSRSVKETQKILNHDFFTRNLKKVYPIGLQKSTSSLSLSSVSLSLSQNSNDSSLADSLTTPLDERISLALRLIAPRERREPTISTKPSQPIATSPETTEPGELRRCNWITNNSDKAYIEFHDECWGVPAYDDNKLFELLAMSGLLIDYNWTEILRRKETLREVFAGFDANTVAKMEETEIMEIASNKALSITDSRIMCIVDNAKCIMKIVKECGSFSSYIWGYVNHKPIINRYRYPRNVPLRSPKAEALSKDLVKRGFRFVGPVIVHSFMQAAGLTIDHLVDCYRHSECVSLAERPWRHI
;
A
#
# COMPACT_ATOMS: atom_id res chain seq x y z
N MET A 1 53.92 -4.94 -30.69
CA MET A 1 52.86 -3.92 -30.87
C MET A 1 52.63 -3.22 -29.53
N SER A 2 52.73 -1.90 -29.49
CA SER A 2 52.94 -1.14 -28.24
C SER A 2 51.68 -1.02 -27.37
N LYS A 3 51.87 -1.03 -26.03
CA LYS A 3 50.82 -1.03 -24.98
C LYS A 3 49.80 0.12 -25.09
N THR A 4 50.14 1.18 -25.83
CA THR A 4 49.28 2.33 -26.15
C THR A 4 48.08 1.99 -27.05
N ASN A 5 48.19 1.00 -27.94
CA ASN A 5 47.09 0.62 -28.84
C ASN A 5 45.99 -0.20 -28.15
N VAL A 6 46.34 -0.98 -27.13
CA VAL A 6 45.36 -1.78 -26.36
C VAL A 6 44.44 -0.87 -25.55
N ARG A 7 44.98 0.21 -24.97
CA ARG A 7 44.19 1.14 -24.13
C ARG A 7 43.20 1.98 -24.96
N ARG A 8 43.55 2.30 -26.21
CA ARG A 8 42.67 3.03 -27.14
C ARG A 8 41.49 2.15 -27.61
N HIS A 9 41.75 0.89 -27.92
CA HIS A 9 40.69 -0.07 -28.28
C HIS A 9 39.70 -0.36 -27.16
N VAL A 10 40.15 -0.40 -25.90
CA VAL A 10 39.25 -0.61 -24.75
C VAL A 10 38.36 0.61 -24.51
N LEU A 11 38.90 1.83 -24.67
CA LEU A 11 38.14 3.07 -24.56
C LEU A 11 37.10 3.21 -25.69
N GLU A 12 37.46 2.90 -26.93
CA GLU A 12 36.53 2.93 -28.08
C GLU A 12 35.42 1.88 -27.94
N LYS A 13 35.75 0.65 -27.48
CA LYS A 13 34.75 -0.39 -27.21
C LYS A 13 33.79 0.01 -26.09
N SER A 14 34.29 0.66 -25.03
CA SER A 14 33.43 1.16 -23.93
C SER A 14 32.53 2.33 -24.35
N ARG A 15 32.97 3.16 -25.29
CA ARG A 15 32.19 4.26 -25.85
C ARG A 15 31.10 3.75 -26.78
N SER A 16 31.43 2.78 -27.64
CA SER A 16 30.47 2.09 -28.52
C SER A 16 29.37 1.36 -27.75
N VAL A 17 29.70 0.67 -26.64
CA VAL A 17 28.69 0.01 -25.79
C VAL A 17 27.76 1.02 -25.11
N LYS A 18 28.29 2.13 -24.59
CA LYS A 18 27.47 3.21 -23.99
C LYS A 18 26.55 3.89 -24.99
N GLU A 19 27.03 4.07 -26.22
CA GLU A 19 26.27 4.70 -27.31
C GLU A 19 25.16 3.76 -27.82
N THR A 20 25.43 2.45 -27.88
CA THR A 20 24.42 1.43 -28.23
C THR A 20 23.35 1.28 -27.14
N GLN A 21 23.74 1.36 -25.86
CA GLN A 21 22.78 1.35 -24.73
C GLN A 21 21.90 2.61 -24.73
N LYS A 22 22.47 3.77 -25.04
CA LYS A 22 21.75 5.05 -25.12
C LYS A 22 20.79 5.10 -26.31
N ILE A 23 21.20 4.54 -27.46
CA ILE A 23 20.33 4.40 -28.64
C ILE A 23 19.21 3.39 -28.37
N LEU A 24 19.48 2.26 -27.72
CA LEU A 24 18.44 1.28 -27.37
C LEU A 24 17.41 1.84 -26.38
N ASN A 25 17.83 2.63 -25.39
CA ASN A 25 16.91 3.28 -24.45
C ASN A 25 16.10 4.40 -25.13
N HIS A 26 16.70 5.18 -26.01
CA HIS A 26 16.01 6.24 -26.76
C HIS A 26 15.03 5.69 -27.82
N ASP A 27 15.36 4.57 -28.46
CA ASP A 27 14.47 3.89 -29.43
C ASP A 27 13.35 3.10 -28.76
N PHE A 28 13.53 2.65 -27.51
CA PHE A 28 12.48 1.99 -26.73
C PHE A 28 11.38 2.98 -26.32
N PHE A 29 11.77 4.18 -25.88
CA PHE A 29 10.82 5.23 -25.46
C PHE A 29 10.00 5.80 -26.63
N THR A 30 10.55 5.84 -27.84
CA THR A 30 9.91 6.50 -29.00
C THR A 30 8.91 5.62 -29.77
N ARG A 31 8.94 4.29 -29.62
CA ARG A 31 8.10 3.38 -30.43
C ARG A 31 6.72 3.07 -29.85
N ASN A 32 6.43 3.39 -28.59
CA ASN A 32 5.16 3.01 -27.94
C ASN A 32 4.12 4.13 -27.76
N LEU A 33 4.37 5.35 -28.23
CA LEU A 33 3.48 6.51 -27.99
C LEU A 33 2.53 6.88 -29.15
N LYS A 34 2.25 5.97 -30.09
CA LYS A 34 1.22 6.19 -31.13
C LYS A 34 0.20 5.08 -31.17
N LYS A 35 -0.87 5.20 -30.37
CA LYS A 35 -2.25 4.76 -30.73
C LYS A 35 -3.31 5.18 -29.68
N VAL A 36 -4.16 6.15 -30.09
CA VAL A 36 -5.66 6.29 -30.01
C VAL A 36 -6.36 6.01 -28.66
N TYR A 37 -7.28 6.82 -28.08
CA TYR A 37 -8.47 7.52 -28.63
C TYR A 37 -8.87 8.82 -27.86
N PRO A 38 -9.75 9.65 -28.46
CA PRO A 38 -10.21 10.96 -27.98
C PRO A 38 -11.51 10.86 -27.17
N ILE A 39 -11.74 11.84 -26.29
CA ILE A 39 -13.04 12.50 -26.04
C ILE A 39 -12.70 13.76 -25.22
N GLY A 40 -13.15 14.91 -25.73
CA GLY A 40 -12.96 16.20 -25.09
C GLY A 40 -13.92 16.39 -23.92
N LEU A 41 -13.43 17.03 -22.86
CA LEU A 41 -14.26 17.64 -21.83
C LEU A 41 -13.64 19.00 -21.48
N GLN A 42 -14.51 20.00 -21.55
CA GLN A 42 -14.24 21.43 -21.41
C GLN A 42 -13.64 21.76 -20.03
N LYS A 43 -12.59 22.57 -20.02
CA LYS A 43 -12.03 23.18 -18.81
C LYS A 43 -12.88 24.37 -18.40
N SER A 44 -13.38 24.38 -17.17
CA SER A 44 -13.82 25.59 -16.48
C SER A 44 -12.81 25.91 -15.37
N THR A 45 -12.09 27.01 -15.55
CA THR A 45 -11.19 27.61 -14.57
C THR A 45 -11.98 28.50 -13.62
N SER A 46 -11.86 28.29 -12.32
CA SER A 46 -12.06 29.38 -11.36
C SER A 46 -11.26 29.12 -10.08
N SER A 47 -10.33 30.03 -9.84
CA SER A 47 -9.48 30.15 -8.66
C SER A 47 -10.24 30.85 -7.55
N LEU A 48 -10.46 30.21 -6.39
CA LEU A 48 -10.75 30.93 -5.16
C LEU A 48 -10.10 30.25 -3.95
N SER A 49 -9.29 31.06 -3.28
CA SER A 49 -8.60 30.85 -2.01
C SER A 49 -9.58 30.62 -0.85
N LEU A 50 -9.27 29.69 0.05
CA LEU A 50 -9.96 29.53 1.33
C LEU A 50 -8.95 29.56 2.48
N SER A 51 -8.89 30.73 3.14
CA SER A 51 -8.29 30.89 4.46
C SER A 51 -9.36 30.62 5.53
N SER A 52 -9.13 29.55 6.31
CA SER A 52 -9.31 29.45 7.76
C SER A 52 -10.50 30.17 8.41
N VAL A 53 -11.47 29.37 8.90
CA VAL A 53 -12.37 29.78 9.98
C VAL A 53 -12.28 28.75 11.10
N SER A 54 -11.61 29.15 12.18
CA SER A 54 -11.74 28.59 13.51
C SER A 54 -12.78 29.40 14.25
N LEU A 55 -13.74 28.78 14.94
CA LEU A 55 -14.42 29.41 16.07
C LEU A 55 -15.03 28.41 17.05
N SER A 56 -14.84 28.80 18.28
CA SER A 56 -15.03 28.19 19.59
C SER A 56 -16.47 27.91 19.99
N LEU A 57 -16.61 26.85 20.79
CA LEU A 57 -17.75 26.58 21.67
C LEU A 57 -17.99 27.76 22.62
N SER A 58 -19.25 28.18 22.72
CA SER A 58 -19.79 28.95 23.85
C SER A 58 -21.11 28.31 24.26
N GLN A 59 -21.17 27.81 25.49
CA GLN A 59 -22.43 27.48 26.16
C GLN A 59 -23.12 28.77 26.59
N ASN A 60 -24.45 28.80 26.54
CA ASN A 60 -25.28 29.40 27.59
C ASN A 60 -26.71 28.87 27.47
N SER A 61 -27.25 28.55 28.64
CA SER A 61 -28.56 27.93 28.88
C SER A 61 -29.62 28.97 29.21
N ASN A 62 -30.88 28.50 29.13
CA ASN A 62 -32.15 29.03 29.67
C ASN A 62 -32.87 30.11 28.85
N ASP A 63 -34.04 29.77 28.32
CA ASP A 63 -35.32 30.25 28.87
C ASP A 63 -36.50 29.35 28.44
N SER A 64 -37.55 29.31 29.25
CA SER A 64 -38.73 28.43 29.14
C SER A 64 -39.94 29.18 28.56
N SER A 65 -40.88 28.47 27.90
CA SER A 65 -42.30 28.38 28.29
C SER A 65 -43.27 27.99 27.14
N LEU A 66 -44.13 27.00 27.46
CA LEU A 66 -45.53 26.74 27.01
C LEU A 66 -45.80 26.45 25.51
N ALA A 67 -46.68 25.56 25.05
CA ALA A 67 -47.55 24.44 25.49
C ALA A 67 -47.89 23.73 24.13
N ASP A 68 -48.25 22.45 23.98
CA ASP A 68 -49.42 21.76 24.51
C ASP A 68 -49.39 20.26 24.08
N SER A 69 -49.70 19.39 25.03
CA SER A 69 -50.59 18.22 24.92
C SER A 69 -50.42 17.17 23.79
N LEU A 70 -49.95 15.96 24.16
CA LEU A 70 -50.75 14.72 24.09
C LEU A 70 -50.09 13.62 24.95
N THR A 71 -50.88 13.14 25.90
CA THR A 71 -50.59 12.21 26.99
C THR A 71 -50.54 10.75 26.50
N THR A 72 -49.49 10.01 26.88
CA THR A 72 -49.51 8.54 26.91
C THR A 72 -49.35 8.06 28.36
N PRO A 73 -50.16 7.08 28.83
CA PRO A 73 -50.20 6.73 30.26
C PRO A 73 -48.92 6.05 30.74
N LEU A 74 -48.53 6.36 31.98
CA LEU A 74 -47.36 5.83 32.68
C LEU A 74 -47.34 4.28 32.77
N ASP A 75 -48.49 3.62 32.62
CA ASP A 75 -48.64 2.16 32.68
C ASP A 75 -48.03 1.41 31.47
N GLU A 76 -47.97 2.02 30.29
CA GLU A 76 -47.35 1.36 29.12
C GLU A 76 -45.83 1.29 29.26
N ARG A 77 -45.23 2.27 29.94
CA ARG A 77 -43.79 2.32 30.21
C ARG A 77 -43.35 1.28 31.24
N ILE A 78 -44.22 0.95 32.19
CA ILE A 78 -43.96 -0.09 33.21
C ILE A 78 -44.04 -1.49 32.58
N SER A 79 -45.01 -1.73 31.67
CA SER A 79 -45.17 -3.02 30.99
C SER A 79 -44.02 -3.37 30.04
N LEU A 80 -43.43 -2.36 29.38
CA LEU A 80 -42.24 -2.53 28.55
C LEU A 80 -40.95 -2.76 29.36
N ALA A 81 -40.82 -2.16 30.54
CA ALA A 81 -39.67 -2.35 31.43
C ALA A 81 -39.64 -3.74 32.09
N LEU A 82 -40.80 -4.34 32.41
CA LEU A 82 -40.88 -5.68 33.02
C LEU A 82 -40.55 -6.82 32.06
N ARG A 83 -40.68 -6.63 30.73
CA ARG A 83 -40.23 -7.62 29.73
C ARG A 83 -38.71 -7.72 29.59
N LEU A 84 -37.96 -6.74 30.09
CA LEU A 84 -36.49 -6.69 30.01
C LEU A 84 -35.78 -7.38 31.18
N ILE A 85 -36.52 -7.87 32.20
CA ILE A 85 -35.94 -8.43 33.43
C ILE A 85 -36.38 -9.89 33.67
N ALA A 86 -37.29 -10.45 32.87
CA ALA A 86 -37.73 -11.84 33.03
C ALA A 86 -36.67 -12.86 32.50
N PRO A 87 -36.34 -13.91 33.26
CA PRO A 87 -35.39 -14.93 32.84
C PRO A 87 -35.96 -15.78 31.68
N ARG A 88 -35.14 -16.02 30.64
CA ARG A 88 -35.50 -16.91 29.52
C ARG A 88 -35.68 -18.34 30.02
N GLU A 89 -36.89 -18.88 29.86
CA GLU A 89 -37.15 -20.31 30.00
C GLU A 89 -36.34 -21.12 28.97
N ARG A 90 -35.66 -22.15 29.48
CA ARG A 90 -34.87 -23.12 28.72
C ARG A 90 -35.82 -24.00 27.91
N ARG A 91 -35.80 -23.90 26.57
CA ARG A 91 -36.46 -24.89 25.70
C ARG A 91 -35.55 -26.10 25.55
N GLU A 92 -36.04 -27.26 25.96
CA GLU A 92 -35.43 -28.58 25.68
C GLU A 92 -35.63 -28.96 24.20
N PRO A 93 -34.67 -29.67 23.57
CA PRO A 93 -34.82 -30.13 22.20
C PRO A 93 -35.68 -31.41 22.15
N THR A 94 -36.79 -31.34 21.43
CA THR A 94 -37.61 -32.50 21.05
C THR A 94 -36.89 -33.34 19.99
N ILE A 95 -36.64 -34.60 20.34
CA ILE A 95 -36.23 -35.67 19.42
C ILE A 95 -37.40 -35.95 18.47
N SER A 96 -37.18 -35.78 17.17
CA SER A 96 -38.09 -36.25 16.12
C SER A 96 -37.31 -37.13 15.15
N THR A 97 -37.41 -38.43 15.37
CA THR A 97 -36.97 -39.50 14.47
C THR A 97 -37.93 -39.60 13.28
N LYS A 98 -37.40 -39.45 12.06
CA LYS A 98 -38.00 -40.05 10.86
C LYS A 98 -36.90 -40.64 9.96
N PRO A 99 -37.23 -41.73 9.22
CA PRO A 99 -36.27 -42.72 8.77
C PRO A 99 -35.53 -42.34 7.48
N SER A 100 -34.30 -42.83 7.43
CA SER A 100 -33.35 -42.84 6.33
C SER A 100 -33.89 -43.53 5.06
N GLN A 101 -33.78 -42.85 3.92
CA GLN A 101 -33.69 -43.45 2.59
C GLN A 101 -32.39 -43.00 1.91
N PRO A 102 -31.66 -43.91 1.23
CA PRO A 102 -30.41 -43.58 0.57
C PRO A 102 -30.71 -42.99 -0.82
N ILE A 103 -30.33 -41.74 -1.06
CA ILE A 103 -30.35 -41.13 -2.38
C ILE A 103 -28.90 -40.91 -2.84
N ALA A 104 -28.66 -41.36 -4.06
CA ALA A 104 -27.39 -41.48 -4.73
C ALA A 104 -26.53 -40.21 -4.70
N THR A 105 -25.26 -40.39 -4.37
CA THR A 105 -24.19 -39.40 -4.56
C THR A 105 -23.97 -39.15 -6.05
N SER A 106 -24.56 -38.08 -6.58
CA SER A 106 -23.97 -37.34 -7.70
C SER A 106 -22.74 -36.59 -7.18
N PRO A 107 -21.63 -36.52 -7.94
CA PRO A 107 -20.48 -35.73 -7.52
C PRO A 107 -20.89 -34.26 -7.54
N GLU A 108 -21.02 -33.67 -6.35
CA GLU A 108 -21.07 -32.21 -6.19
C GLU A 108 -19.79 -31.65 -6.80
N THR A 109 -19.96 -30.99 -7.94
CA THR A 109 -18.99 -30.02 -8.46
C THR A 109 -18.71 -29.04 -7.33
N THR A 110 -17.52 -29.17 -6.76
CA THR A 110 -17.03 -28.31 -5.69
C THR A 110 -16.82 -26.93 -6.31
N GLU A 111 -17.78 -26.02 -6.12
CA GLU A 111 -17.54 -24.59 -6.28
C GLU A 111 -16.28 -24.27 -5.46
N PRO A 112 -15.24 -23.63 -6.04
CA PRO A 112 -14.04 -23.29 -5.30
C PRO A 112 -14.44 -22.45 -4.08
N GLY A 113 -14.23 -23.00 -2.88
CA GLY A 113 -14.57 -22.32 -1.63
C GLY A 113 -13.99 -20.91 -1.64
N GLU A 114 -14.85 -19.92 -1.39
CA GLU A 114 -14.48 -18.50 -1.45
C GLU A 114 -13.29 -18.23 -0.51
N LEU A 115 -12.16 -17.83 -1.08
CA LEU A 115 -10.95 -17.52 -0.30
C LEU A 115 -11.25 -16.36 0.66
N ARG A 116 -11.18 -16.63 1.96
CA ARG A 116 -11.36 -15.60 2.99
C ARG A 116 -10.17 -14.66 3.00
N ARG A 117 -10.36 -13.40 2.58
CA ARG A 117 -9.35 -12.33 2.59
C ARG A 117 -9.49 -11.42 3.79
N CYS A 118 -8.50 -10.56 4.03
CA CYS A 118 -8.63 -9.48 5.00
C CYS A 118 -9.77 -8.52 4.60
N ASN A 119 -10.43 -7.91 5.60
CA ASN A 119 -11.65 -7.10 5.37
C ASN A 119 -11.47 -5.86 4.48
N TRP A 120 -10.24 -5.39 4.25
CA TRP A 120 -9.98 -4.31 3.29
C TRP A 120 -10.00 -4.77 1.83
N ILE A 121 -10.09 -6.08 1.59
CA ILE A 121 -10.45 -6.66 0.30
C ILE A 121 -11.92 -7.07 0.36
N THR A 122 -12.72 -6.44 -0.49
CA THR A 122 -14.16 -6.64 -0.59
C THR A 122 -14.49 -7.27 -1.95
N ASN A 123 -15.72 -7.76 -2.11
CA ASN A 123 -16.16 -8.36 -3.39
C ASN A 123 -16.14 -7.36 -4.56
N ASN A 124 -16.12 -6.06 -4.26
CA ASN A 124 -16.05 -4.98 -5.24
C ASN A 124 -14.64 -4.38 -5.36
N SER A 125 -13.65 -4.97 -4.70
CA SER A 125 -12.26 -4.50 -4.80
C SER A 125 -11.72 -4.73 -6.21
N ASP A 126 -10.92 -3.77 -6.67
CA ASP A 126 -10.28 -3.86 -7.97
C ASP A 126 -9.32 -5.06 -8.05
N LYS A 127 -9.24 -5.68 -9.22
CA LYS A 127 -8.38 -6.85 -9.47
C LYS A 127 -6.92 -6.59 -9.08
N ALA A 128 -6.37 -5.42 -9.40
CA ALA A 128 -4.98 -5.09 -9.06
C ALA A 128 -4.76 -5.02 -7.54
N TYR A 129 -5.78 -4.63 -6.77
CA TYR A 129 -5.69 -4.60 -5.31
C TYR A 129 -5.83 -5.98 -4.68
N ILE A 130 -6.70 -6.83 -5.26
CA ILE A 130 -6.81 -8.24 -4.88
C ILE A 130 -5.49 -8.96 -5.14
N GLU A 131 -4.91 -8.85 -6.35
CA GLU A 131 -3.62 -9.46 -6.70
C GLU A 131 -2.50 -8.96 -5.80
N PHE A 132 -2.47 -7.67 -5.47
CA PHE A 132 -1.48 -7.13 -4.54
C PHE A 132 -1.61 -7.74 -3.14
N HIS A 133 -2.82 -7.84 -2.59
CA HIS A 133 -3.06 -8.52 -1.31
C HIS A 133 -2.64 -10.00 -1.37
N ASP A 134 -3.02 -10.67 -2.45
CA ASP A 134 -2.89 -12.10 -2.64
C ASP A 134 -1.47 -12.54 -2.96
N GLU A 135 -0.62 -11.69 -3.55
CA GLU A 135 0.70 -12.13 -4.02
C GLU A 135 1.86 -11.36 -3.40
N CYS A 136 1.64 -10.10 -3.01
CA CYS A 136 2.71 -9.18 -2.60
C CYS A 136 2.62 -8.77 -1.13
N TRP A 137 1.44 -8.38 -0.65
CA TRP A 137 1.30 -7.71 0.65
C TRP A 137 1.57 -8.68 1.81
N GLY A 138 2.44 -8.26 2.73
CA GLY A 138 2.89 -9.10 3.84
C GLY A 138 3.90 -10.18 3.45
N VAL A 139 4.31 -10.28 2.18
CA VAL A 139 5.38 -11.21 1.76
C VAL A 139 6.74 -10.55 2.00
N PRO A 140 7.66 -11.17 2.77
CA PRO A 140 8.97 -10.59 3.03
C PRO A 140 9.77 -10.28 1.76
N ALA A 141 10.04 -9.00 1.52
CA ALA A 141 10.86 -8.52 0.40
C ALA A 141 12.30 -8.23 0.86
N TYR A 142 13.29 -8.78 0.14
CA TYR A 142 14.71 -8.62 0.46
C TYR A 142 15.51 -7.89 -0.61
N ASP A 143 14.95 -7.73 -1.81
CA ASP A 143 15.59 -7.02 -2.93
C ASP A 143 15.50 -5.49 -2.73
N ASP A 144 16.63 -4.80 -2.92
CA ASP A 144 16.74 -3.36 -2.69
C ASP A 144 15.80 -2.55 -3.60
N ASN A 145 15.71 -2.93 -4.88
CA ASN A 145 14.86 -2.23 -5.85
C ASN A 145 13.39 -2.44 -5.52
N LYS A 146 13.01 -3.66 -5.10
CA LYS A 146 11.65 -3.96 -4.66
C LYS A 146 11.27 -3.19 -3.40
N LEU A 147 12.18 -3.08 -2.43
CA LEU A 147 11.96 -2.27 -1.23
C LEU A 147 11.84 -0.79 -1.57
N PHE A 148 12.66 -0.29 -2.51
CA PHE A 148 12.53 1.09 -2.99
C PHE A 148 11.20 1.33 -3.72
N GLU A 149 10.79 0.42 -4.61
CA GLU A 149 9.47 0.45 -5.28
C GLU A 149 8.34 0.56 -4.25
N LEU A 150 8.33 -0.33 -3.25
CA LEU A 150 7.29 -0.35 -2.22
C LEU A 150 7.30 0.93 -1.37
N LEU A 151 8.48 1.44 -0.98
CA LEU A 151 8.58 2.69 -0.22
C LEU A 151 8.06 3.89 -1.04
N ALA A 152 8.42 3.95 -2.32
CA ALA A 152 7.97 5.01 -3.23
C ALA A 152 6.45 4.96 -3.43
N MET A 153 5.89 3.77 -3.66
CA MET A 153 4.44 3.57 -3.77
C MET A 153 3.71 3.92 -2.48
N SER A 154 4.23 3.53 -1.31
CA SER A 154 3.66 3.94 -0.02
C SER A 154 3.70 5.46 0.17
N GLY A 155 4.74 6.14 -0.32
CA GLY A 155 4.82 7.61 -0.30
C GLY A 155 3.72 8.31 -1.11
N LEU A 156 3.19 7.65 -2.14
CA LEU A 156 2.07 8.14 -2.96
C LEU A 156 0.72 8.02 -2.25
N LEU A 157 0.63 7.32 -1.11
CA LEU A 157 -0.60 7.21 -0.32
C LEU A 157 -1.10 8.56 0.25
N ILE A 158 -0.27 9.60 0.20
CA ILE A 158 -0.70 10.95 0.56
C ILE A 158 -1.69 11.51 -0.47
N ASP A 159 -1.54 11.15 -1.75
CA ASP A 159 -2.31 11.72 -2.84
C ASP A 159 -3.36 10.74 -3.40
N TYR A 160 -3.12 9.43 -3.27
CA TYR A 160 -3.92 8.37 -3.88
C TYR A 160 -4.17 7.21 -2.93
N ASN A 161 -5.17 6.37 -3.23
CA ASN A 161 -5.32 5.09 -2.54
C ASN A 161 -4.52 3.97 -3.23
N TRP A 162 -4.37 2.81 -2.55
CA TRP A 162 -3.62 1.67 -3.08
C TRP A 162 -4.10 1.21 -4.46
N THR A 163 -5.41 1.17 -4.72
CA THR A 163 -5.96 0.75 -6.03
C THR A 163 -5.45 1.66 -7.15
N GLU A 164 -5.50 2.98 -6.96
CA GLU A 164 -5.02 3.94 -7.95
C GLU A 164 -3.51 3.80 -8.20
N ILE A 165 -2.73 3.59 -7.14
CA ILE A 165 -1.28 3.43 -7.23
C ILE A 165 -0.94 2.11 -7.96
N LEU A 166 -1.64 1.03 -7.63
CA LEU A 166 -1.41 -0.31 -8.20
C LEU A 166 -1.77 -0.37 -9.69
N ARG A 167 -2.81 0.33 -10.12
CA ARG A 167 -3.13 0.47 -11.56
C ARG A 167 -2.01 1.16 -12.35
N ARG A 168 -1.21 1.99 -11.70
CA ARG A 168 -0.07 2.71 -12.30
C ARG A 168 1.27 2.01 -12.05
N LYS A 169 1.29 0.85 -11.39
CA LYS A 169 2.50 0.16 -10.94
C LYS A 169 3.49 -0.12 -12.07
N GLU A 170 3.00 -0.61 -13.22
CA GLU A 170 3.90 -0.93 -14.34
C GLU A 170 4.46 0.34 -14.99
N THR A 171 3.62 1.35 -15.21
CA THR A 171 4.08 2.66 -15.70
C THR A 171 5.08 3.30 -14.74
N LEU A 172 4.86 3.19 -13.42
CA LEU A 172 5.79 3.66 -12.40
C LEU A 172 7.15 2.95 -12.51
N ARG A 173 7.16 1.64 -12.72
CA ARG A 173 8.40 0.88 -12.93
C ARG A 173 9.11 1.31 -14.20
N GLU A 174 8.39 1.49 -15.30
CA GLU A 174 8.98 1.94 -16.56
C GLU A 174 9.67 3.30 -16.41
N VAL A 175 8.96 4.30 -15.85
CA VAL A 175 9.51 5.66 -15.74
C VAL A 175 10.61 5.78 -14.69
N PHE A 176 10.61 4.94 -13.66
CA PHE A 176 11.66 4.91 -12.64
C PHE A 176 12.66 3.77 -12.85
N ALA A 177 12.83 3.30 -14.09
CA ALA A 177 13.84 2.31 -14.48
C ALA A 177 13.89 1.07 -13.55
N GLY A 178 12.73 0.49 -13.26
CA GLY A 178 12.57 -0.67 -12.37
C GLY A 178 12.88 -0.36 -10.90
N PHE A 179 12.88 0.92 -10.52
CA PHE A 179 13.33 1.40 -9.21
C PHE A 179 14.78 0.96 -8.89
N ASP A 180 15.67 0.94 -9.89
CA ASP A 180 17.11 0.89 -9.61
C ASP A 180 17.56 2.23 -9.01
N ALA A 181 17.84 2.25 -7.70
CA ALA A 181 18.23 3.46 -6.99
C ALA A 181 19.45 4.15 -7.61
N ASN A 182 20.38 3.42 -8.21
CA ASN A 182 21.56 3.99 -8.84
C ASN A 182 21.25 4.70 -10.17
N THR A 183 20.25 4.23 -10.90
CA THR A 183 19.75 4.87 -12.12
C THR A 183 18.87 6.06 -11.77
N VAL A 184 17.90 5.87 -10.88
CA VAL A 184 16.95 6.92 -10.47
C VAL A 184 17.66 8.10 -9.79
N ALA A 185 18.71 7.85 -8.99
CA ALA A 185 19.46 8.91 -8.33
C ALA A 185 20.21 9.85 -9.30
N LYS A 186 20.41 9.43 -10.56
CA LYS A 186 21.11 10.17 -11.62
C LYS A 186 20.18 10.87 -12.59
N MET A 187 18.86 10.74 -12.42
CA MET A 187 17.89 11.38 -13.29
C MET A 187 18.08 12.89 -13.29
N GLU A 188 18.16 13.46 -14.49
CA GLU A 188 18.31 14.89 -14.70
C GLU A 188 16.95 15.59 -14.78
N GLU A 189 16.94 16.91 -14.67
CA GLU A 189 15.72 17.73 -14.70
C GLU A 189 14.89 17.51 -15.99
N THR A 190 15.56 17.25 -17.11
CA THR A 190 14.91 16.96 -18.40
C THR A 190 14.08 15.67 -18.35
N GLU A 191 14.61 14.60 -17.77
CA GLU A 191 13.90 13.34 -17.58
C GLU A 191 12.73 13.52 -16.60
N ILE A 192 12.93 14.30 -15.54
CA ILE A 192 11.89 14.60 -14.56
C ILE A 192 10.71 15.34 -15.21
N MET A 193 10.98 16.33 -16.05
CA MET A 193 9.95 17.06 -16.81
C MET A 193 9.22 16.16 -17.81
N GLU A 194 9.91 15.20 -18.43
CA GLU A 194 9.30 14.23 -19.33
C GLU A 194 8.33 13.31 -18.57
N ILE A 195 8.73 12.80 -17.41
CA ILE A 195 7.87 11.99 -16.54
C ILE A 195 6.66 12.81 -16.07
N ALA A 196 6.87 14.06 -15.65
CA ALA A 196 5.80 14.97 -15.23
C ALA A 196 4.78 15.25 -16.34
N SER A 197 5.23 15.28 -17.60
CA SER A 197 4.38 15.50 -18.77
C SER A 197 3.49 14.29 -19.10
N ASN A 198 3.76 13.12 -18.52
CA ASN A 198 2.99 11.91 -18.74
C ASN A 198 1.66 11.94 -17.97
N LYS A 199 0.58 12.30 -18.67
CA LYS A 199 -0.78 12.35 -18.14
C LYS A 199 -1.28 11.02 -17.57
N ALA A 200 -0.76 9.87 -18.03
CA ALA A 200 -1.18 8.57 -17.54
C ALA A 200 -0.73 8.31 -16.09
N LEU A 201 0.40 8.91 -15.67
CA LEU A 201 0.84 8.85 -14.27
C LEU A 201 0.01 9.78 -13.39
N SER A 202 -0.32 10.97 -13.91
CA SER A 202 -1.05 12.00 -13.16
C SER A 202 -0.41 12.31 -11.79
N ILE A 203 0.93 12.22 -11.68
CA ILE A 203 1.74 12.46 -10.48
C ILE A 203 2.33 13.88 -10.56
N THR A 204 2.40 14.59 -9.44
CA THR A 204 2.98 15.94 -9.41
C THR A 204 4.50 15.94 -9.47
N ASP A 205 5.09 16.99 -10.02
CA ASP A 205 6.55 17.17 -10.14
C ASP A 205 7.26 17.00 -8.80
N SER A 206 6.65 17.51 -7.72
CA SER A 206 7.18 17.41 -6.36
C SER A 206 7.34 15.96 -5.88
N ARG A 207 6.50 15.04 -6.36
CA ARG A 207 6.57 13.60 -6.04
C ARG A 207 7.64 12.91 -6.83
N ILE A 208 7.77 13.24 -8.11
CA ILE A 208 8.83 12.71 -8.97
C ILE A 208 10.19 13.11 -8.39
N MET A 209 10.36 14.40 -8.07
CA MET A 209 11.57 14.92 -7.41
C MET A 209 11.85 14.21 -6.09
N CYS A 210 10.82 13.96 -5.28
CA CYS A 210 10.98 13.20 -4.04
C CYS A 210 11.50 11.77 -4.28
N ILE A 211 10.99 11.06 -5.28
CA ILE A 211 11.43 9.69 -5.57
C ILE A 211 12.92 9.71 -5.97
N VAL A 212 13.33 10.70 -6.79
CA VAL A 212 14.73 10.92 -7.15
C VAL A 212 15.61 11.26 -5.94
N ASP A 213 15.15 12.14 -5.04
CA ASP A 213 15.87 12.49 -3.82
C ASP A 213 16.01 11.30 -2.86
N ASN A 214 14.95 10.49 -2.74
CA ASN A 214 14.96 9.26 -1.94
C ASN A 214 15.96 8.25 -2.52
N ALA A 215 16.05 8.09 -3.84
CA ALA A 215 17.05 7.25 -4.49
C ALA A 215 18.48 7.70 -4.15
N LYS A 216 18.75 9.01 -4.14
CA LYS A 216 20.04 9.56 -3.71
C LYS A 216 20.34 9.22 -2.24
N CYS A 217 19.33 9.22 -1.38
CA CYS A 217 19.48 8.84 0.03
C CYS A 217 19.73 7.33 0.19
N ILE A 218 19.08 6.49 -0.61
CA ILE A 218 19.35 5.05 -0.68
C ILE A 218 20.81 4.80 -1.07
N MET A 219 21.34 5.50 -2.06
CA MET A 219 22.75 5.36 -2.47
C MET A 219 23.74 5.72 -1.36
N LYS A 220 23.37 6.60 -0.42
CA LYS A 220 24.18 6.87 0.79
C LYS A 220 24.10 5.69 1.77
N ILE A 221 22.90 5.17 2.02
CA ILE A 221 22.69 3.99 2.86
C ILE A 221 23.46 2.78 2.31
N VAL A 222 23.41 2.51 1.00
CA VAL A 222 24.14 1.41 0.37
C VAL A 222 25.65 1.52 0.64
N LYS A 223 26.22 2.73 0.65
CA LYS A 223 27.63 2.95 0.99
C LYS A 223 27.95 2.70 2.47
N GLU A 224 27.02 3.01 3.37
CA GLU A 224 27.22 2.90 4.83
C GLU A 224 26.88 1.51 5.39
N CYS A 225 25.82 0.89 4.86
CA CYS A 225 25.19 -0.31 5.40
C CYS A 225 25.26 -1.51 4.44
N GLY A 226 25.88 -1.34 3.27
CA GLY A 226 26.02 -2.36 2.23
C GLY A 226 24.81 -2.47 1.31
N SER A 227 23.58 -2.51 1.85
CA SER A 227 22.35 -2.55 1.08
C SER A 227 21.20 -1.82 1.78
N PHE A 228 20.19 -1.40 1.00
CA PHE A 228 18.98 -0.79 1.55
C PHE A 228 18.17 -1.79 2.37
N SER A 229 18.12 -3.04 1.92
CA SER A 229 17.51 -4.18 2.59
C SER A 229 18.11 -4.42 3.97
N SER A 230 19.45 -4.49 4.07
CA SER A 230 20.15 -4.65 5.35
C SER A 230 19.77 -3.55 6.35
N TYR A 231 19.76 -2.30 5.89
CA TYR A 231 19.36 -1.15 6.70
C TYR A 231 17.91 -1.23 7.18
N ILE A 232 16.94 -1.48 6.28
CA ILE A 232 15.52 -1.54 6.61
C ILE A 232 15.22 -2.73 7.55
N TRP A 233 15.73 -3.92 7.23
CA TRP A 233 15.55 -5.13 8.04
C TRP A 233 16.23 -5.04 9.41
N GLY A 234 17.29 -4.24 9.54
CA GLY A 234 17.93 -3.95 10.83
C GLY A 234 16.97 -3.38 11.88
N TYR A 235 15.95 -2.61 11.49
CA TYR A 235 14.96 -2.06 12.43
C TYR A 235 14.08 -3.13 13.09
N VAL A 236 13.94 -4.28 12.44
CA VAL A 236 13.19 -5.44 12.93
C VAL A 236 14.13 -6.59 13.31
N ASN A 237 15.41 -6.32 13.56
CA ASN A 237 16.43 -7.32 13.89
C ASN A 237 16.46 -8.50 12.89
N HIS A 238 16.25 -8.20 11.60
CA HIS A 238 16.18 -9.17 10.51
C HIS A 238 15.14 -10.28 10.70
N LYS A 239 14.09 -10.02 11.49
CA LYS A 239 12.98 -10.95 11.72
C LYS A 239 11.66 -10.21 11.56
N PRO A 240 10.76 -10.65 10.66
CA PRO A 240 9.45 -10.05 10.54
C PRO A 240 8.69 -10.06 11.86
N ILE A 241 7.92 -9.00 12.11
CA ILE A 241 7.03 -8.92 13.26
C ILE A 241 5.72 -9.63 12.89
N ILE A 242 5.51 -10.83 13.42
CA ILE A 242 4.30 -11.60 13.17
C ILE A 242 3.21 -11.17 14.16
N ASN A 243 2.19 -10.48 13.64
CA ASN A 243 1.00 -10.15 14.42
C ASN A 243 -0.11 -11.20 14.23
N ARG A 244 -1.07 -11.19 15.15
CA ARG A 244 -2.20 -12.15 15.18
C ARG A 244 -3.51 -11.43 15.39
N TYR A 245 -3.74 -10.38 14.60
CA TYR A 245 -4.96 -9.59 14.68
C TYR A 245 -6.16 -10.43 14.21
N ARG A 246 -7.21 -10.47 15.04
CA ARG A 246 -8.50 -11.08 14.69
C ARG A 246 -9.48 -10.10 14.05
N TYR A 247 -9.29 -8.81 14.28
CA TYR A 247 -10.23 -7.78 13.86
C TYR A 247 -9.48 -6.63 13.18
N PRO A 248 -10.00 -6.08 12.06
CA PRO A 248 -9.34 -4.98 11.32
C PRO A 248 -9.02 -3.77 12.18
N ARG A 249 -9.93 -3.40 13.10
CA ARG A 249 -9.78 -2.27 14.02
C ARG A 249 -8.58 -2.38 14.97
N ASN A 250 -8.01 -3.58 15.12
CA ASN A 250 -6.83 -3.80 15.95
C ASN A 250 -5.52 -3.62 15.16
N VAL A 251 -5.57 -3.57 13.83
CA VAL A 251 -4.41 -3.31 12.98
C VAL A 251 -4.10 -1.81 13.10
N PRO A 252 -2.95 -1.42 13.65
CA PRO A 252 -2.66 -0.01 13.88
C PRO A 252 -2.27 0.70 12.58
N LEU A 253 -2.50 2.02 12.51
CA LEU A 253 -2.03 2.84 11.38
C LEU A 253 -0.55 3.21 11.50
N ARG A 254 0.04 3.07 12.69
CA ARG A 254 1.47 3.32 12.97
C ARG A 254 1.94 2.43 14.12
N SER A 255 3.22 2.14 14.19
CA SER A 255 3.83 1.38 15.29
C SER A 255 5.09 2.08 15.81
N PRO A 256 5.55 1.79 17.05
CA PRO A 256 6.81 2.34 17.56
C PRO A 256 8.02 2.05 16.65
N LYS A 257 8.02 0.89 15.98
CA LYS A 257 9.07 0.53 15.01
C LYS A 257 8.98 1.38 13.73
N ALA A 258 7.78 1.61 13.22
CA ALA A 258 7.57 2.49 12.07
C ALA A 258 7.95 3.94 12.39
N GLU A 259 7.67 4.43 13.60
CA GLU A 259 8.06 5.76 14.06
C GLU A 259 9.57 5.93 14.15
N ALA A 260 10.26 4.94 14.71
CA ALA A 260 11.72 4.94 14.78
C ALA A 260 12.36 4.95 13.38
N LEU A 261 11.88 4.09 12.47
CA LEU A 261 12.36 4.03 11.09
C LEU A 261 12.05 5.33 10.33
N SER A 262 10.82 5.85 10.45
CA SER A 262 10.41 7.12 9.86
C SER A 262 11.31 8.27 10.29
N LYS A 263 11.58 8.39 11.59
CA LYS A 263 12.44 9.44 12.13
C LYS A 263 13.86 9.38 11.56
N ASP A 264 14.42 8.19 11.41
CA ASP A 264 15.77 8.05 10.84
C ASP A 264 15.80 8.31 9.33
N LEU A 265 14.80 7.82 8.58
CA LEU A 265 14.65 8.12 7.15
C LEU A 265 14.56 9.64 6.92
N VAL A 266 13.73 10.35 7.68
CA VAL A 266 13.65 11.82 7.62
C VAL A 266 15.00 12.46 7.94
N LYS A 267 15.68 12.00 8.98
CA LYS A 267 17.02 12.52 9.35
C LYS A 267 18.05 12.33 8.23
N ARG A 268 17.93 11.25 7.46
CA ARG A 268 18.79 10.94 6.29
C ARG A 268 18.43 11.72 5.03
N GLY A 269 17.34 12.50 5.06
CA GLY A 269 16.89 13.35 3.96
C GLY A 269 15.80 12.72 3.09
N PHE A 270 15.25 11.56 3.48
CA PHE A 270 14.09 11.02 2.77
C PHE A 270 12.88 11.94 2.96
N ARG A 271 12.06 12.03 1.91
CA ARG A 271 10.84 12.81 1.86
C ARG A 271 9.64 11.86 1.70
N PHE A 272 8.47 12.32 2.19
CA PHE A 272 7.21 11.55 2.20
C PHE A 272 7.30 10.18 2.90
N VAL A 273 8.05 10.13 4.01
CA VAL A 273 8.27 8.93 4.83
C VAL A 273 7.75 9.13 6.26
N GLY A 274 6.55 9.67 6.42
CA GLY A 274 5.90 9.83 7.73
C GLY A 274 5.57 8.48 8.40
N PRO A 275 5.32 8.43 9.73
CA PRO A 275 5.15 7.15 10.44
C PRO A 275 4.05 6.24 9.90
N VAL A 276 2.92 6.81 9.44
CA VAL A 276 1.82 6.04 8.84
C VAL A 276 2.23 5.44 7.48
N ILE A 277 2.94 6.22 6.67
CA ILE A 277 3.45 5.78 5.37
C ILE A 277 4.47 4.67 5.56
N VAL A 278 5.41 4.86 6.49
CA VAL A 278 6.44 3.86 6.80
C VAL A 278 5.81 2.61 7.36
N HIS A 279 4.76 2.71 8.17
CA HIS A 279 4.05 1.51 8.63
C HIS A 279 3.36 0.77 7.48
N SER A 280 2.71 1.49 6.56
CA SER A 280 2.13 0.89 5.36
C SER A 280 3.18 0.23 4.45
N PHE A 281 4.36 0.84 4.33
CA PHE A 281 5.52 0.24 3.66
C PHE A 281 5.98 -1.05 4.37
N MET A 282 6.11 -1.04 5.70
CA MET A 282 6.51 -2.21 6.48
C MET A 282 5.53 -3.38 6.28
N GLN A 283 4.23 -3.08 6.22
CA GLN A 283 3.18 -4.06 5.91
C GLN A 283 3.32 -4.60 4.49
N ALA A 284 3.45 -3.71 3.51
CA ALA A 284 3.57 -4.08 2.11
C ALA A 284 4.82 -4.91 1.82
N ALA A 285 5.95 -4.61 2.48
CA ALA A 285 7.24 -5.29 2.32
C ALA A 285 7.40 -6.53 3.22
N GLY A 286 6.40 -6.88 4.02
CA GLY A 286 6.45 -8.04 4.91
C GLY A 286 7.42 -7.90 6.09
N LEU A 287 7.79 -6.68 6.47
CA LEU A 287 8.47 -6.43 7.76
C LEU A 287 7.51 -6.67 8.93
N THR A 288 6.21 -6.44 8.71
CA THR A 288 5.14 -6.84 9.63
C THR A 288 4.16 -7.75 8.89
N ILE A 289 3.75 -8.84 9.54
CA ILE A 289 2.72 -9.74 9.02
C ILE A 289 1.41 -9.36 9.69
N ASP A 290 0.69 -8.44 9.04
CA ASP A 290 -0.55 -7.85 9.56
C ASP A 290 -1.81 -8.39 8.88
N HIS A 291 -1.68 -9.47 8.10
CA HIS A 291 -2.84 -10.25 7.66
C HIS A 291 -3.64 -10.67 8.90
N LEU A 292 -4.97 -10.61 8.80
CA LEU A 292 -5.82 -11.12 9.86
C LEU A 292 -5.67 -12.64 9.94
N VAL A 293 -5.78 -13.21 11.14
CA VAL A 293 -5.55 -14.66 11.36
C VAL A 293 -6.50 -15.57 10.59
N ASP A 294 -7.61 -15.03 10.11
CA ASP A 294 -8.64 -15.71 9.32
C ASP A 294 -8.46 -15.50 7.80
N CYS A 295 -7.52 -14.65 7.39
CA CYS A 295 -7.13 -14.50 6.00
C CYS A 295 -6.37 -15.74 5.52
N TYR A 296 -6.70 -16.24 4.33
CA TYR A 296 -6.06 -17.42 3.73
C TYR A 296 -4.54 -17.23 3.53
N ARG A 297 -4.06 -15.98 3.39
CA ARG A 297 -2.64 -15.63 3.25
C ARG A 297 -1.88 -15.59 4.57
N HIS A 298 -2.55 -15.56 5.73
CA HIS A 298 -1.87 -15.37 7.02
C HIS A 298 -0.84 -16.48 7.30
N SER A 299 -1.27 -17.74 7.22
CA SER A 299 -0.41 -18.89 7.49
C SER A 299 0.77 -18.97 6.51
N GLU A 300 0.54 -18.69 5.24
CA GLU A 300 1.59 -18.66 4.21
C GLU A 300 2.61 -17.56 4.48
N CYS A 301 2.16 -16.32 4.72
CA CYS A 301 3.06 -15.20 5.02
C CYS A 301 3.84 -15.42 6.33
N VAL A 302 3.24 -16.05 7.35
CA VAL A 302 3.94 -16.46 8.57
C VAL A 302 5.01 -17.51 8.25
N SER A 303 4.68 -18.53 7.47
CA SER A 303 5.65 -19.56 7.06
C SER A 303 6.83 -18.97 6.28
N LEU A 304 6.58 -18.00 5.41
CA LEU A 304 7.62 -17.26 4.69
C LEU A 304 8.47 -16.40 5.63
N ALA A 305 7.85 -15.78 6.63
CA ALA A 305 8.50 -14.92 7.62
C ALA A 305 9.41 -15.68 8.60
N GLU A 306 9.08 -16.94 8.91
CA GLU A 306 9.89 -17.79 9.79
C GLU A 306 11.15 -18.33 9.11
N ARG A 307 11.26 -18.20 7.79
CA ARG A 307 12.47 -18.59 7.07
C ARG A 307 13.64 -17.71 7.50
N PRO A 308 14.87 -18.27 7.59
CA PRO A 308 16.06 -17.47 7.87
C PRO A 308 16.16 -16.31 6.88
N TRP A 309 16.51 -15.15 7.41
CA TRP A 309 16.75 -13.98 6.60
C TRP A 309 17.85 -14.29 5.57
N ARG A 310 17.54 -14.03 4.30
CA ARG A 310 18.46 -14.26 3.20
C ARG A 310 19.06 -12.92 2.82
N HIS A 311 20.34 -12.73 3.11
CA HIS A 311 21.14 -11.75 2.39
C HIS A 311 21.09 -12.15 0.91
N ILE A 312 20.44 -11.32 0.08
CA ILE A 312 20.61 -11.35 -1.38
C ILE A 312 21.45 -10.14 -1.73
#